data_AF-A0A7Y5J4L9-F1
#
_entry.id   AF-A0A7Y5J4L9-F1
#
_cell.length_a   1.000
_cell.length_b   1.000
_cell.length_c   1.000
_cell.angle_alpha   90.00
_cell.angle_beta   90.00
_cell.angle_gamma   90.00
#
_symmetry.space_group_name_H-M   'P 1'
#
loop_
_entity.id
_entity.type
_entity.pdbx_description
1 polymer ?
#
loop_
_entity_poly.entity_id
_entity_poly.type
_entity_poly.pdbx_seq_one_letter_code
_entity_poly.pdbx_strand_id
1 'polypeptide(L)'
;MSAAIFDQVRAVLKEIEQEAPQTLEALEQFRIRYVGSKNVIKPLFDEIKNVANEQKREFGQLINSAKQAAEAKFNALKEQLESVADAGLAGSLDLTAP
;
A
#
# COMPACT_ATOMS: atom_id res chain seq x y z
N MET A 1 -5.81 -12.51 23.55
CA MET A 1 -6.48 -12.20 22.27
C MET A 1 -5.78 -11.09 21.47
N SER A 2 -4.95 -10.25 22.07
CA SER A 2 -4.27 -9.13 21.39
C SER A 2 -3.26 -9.54 20.30
N ALA A 3 -2.60 -10.69 20.42
CA ALA A 3 -1.58 -11.13 19.45
C ALA A 3 -2.13 -11.32 18.02
N ALA A 4 -3.35 -11.84 17.89
CA ALA A 4 -3.94 -12.15 16.59
C ALA A 4 -4.10 -10.91 15.69
N ILE A 5 -4.36 -9.75 16.28
CA ILE A 5 -4.59 -8.49 15.56
C ILE A 5 -3.26 -7.92 15.03
N PHE A 6 -2.19 -8.07 15.82
CA PHE A 6 -0.84 -7.71 15.37
C PHE A 6 -0.41 -8.58 14.19
N ASP A 7 -0.71 -9.87 14.24
CA ASP A 7 -0.44 -10.79 13.14
C ASP A 7 -1.23 -10.41 11.88
N GLN A 8 -2.47 -9.93 12.01
CA GLN A 8 -3.23 -9.42 10.87
C GLN A 8 -2.56 -8.21 10.21
N VAL A 9 -2.11 -7.22 10.99
CA VAL A 9 -1.41 -6.05 10.42
C VAL A 9 -0.10 -6.46 9.75
N ARG A 10 0.66 -7.37 10.37
CA ARG A 10 1.89 -7.94 9.79
C ARG A 10 1.61 -8.71 8.51
N ALA A 11 0.53 -9.49 8.47
CA ALA A 11 0.10 -10.22 7.28
C ALA A 11 -0.26 -9.24 6.15
N VAL A 12 -1.03 -8.19 6.45
CA VAL A 12 -1.37 -7.13 5.47
C VAL A 12 -0.12 -6.45 4.94
N LEU A 13 0.84 -6.09 5.80
CA LEU A 13 2.14 -5.52 5.38
C LEU A 13 2.90 -6.46 4.44
N LYS A 14 2.93 -7.75 4.77
CA LYS A 14 3.60 -8.77 3.95
C LYS A 14 2.89 -8.98 2.62
N GLU A 15 1.55 -8.98 2.62
CA GLU A 15 0.75 -8.98 1.38
C GLU A 15 1.11 -7.77 0.52
N ILE A 16 1.12 -6.56 1.09
CA ILE A 16 1.49 -5.32 0.39
C ILE A 16 2.88 -5.41 -0.26
N GLU A 17 3.86 -5.98 0.45
CA GLU A 17 5.22 -6.11 -0.07
C GLU A 17 5.33 -7.14 -1.19
N GLN A 18 4.60 -8.25 -1.08
CA GLN A 18 4.58 -9.35 -2.05
C GLN A 18 3.72 -9.05 -3.27
N GLU A 19 2.65 -8.28 -3.10
CA GLU A 19 1.74 -7.91 -4.16
C GLU A 19 2.35 -6.76 -4.96
N ALA A 20 2.63 -7.04 -6.23
CA ALA A 20 3.23 -6.11 -7.17
C ALA A 20 2.39 -6.11 -8.45
N PRO A 21 1.25 -5.40 -8.48
CA PRO A 21 0.44 -5.30 -9.68
C PRO A 21 1.24 -4.73 -10.84
N GLN A 22 1.24 -5.45 -11.97
CA GLN A 22 1.94 -5.06 -13.21
C GLN A 22 1.01 -4.47 -14.27
N THR A 23 -0.26 -4.23 -13.93
CA THR A 23 -1.26 -3.66 -14.84
C THR A 23 -2.06 -2.57 -14.13
N LEU A 24 -2.64 -1.65 -14.90
CA LEU A 24 -3.49 -0.58 -14.36
C LEU A 24 -4.70 -1.14 -13.58
N GLU A 25 -5.30 -2.23 -14.05
CA GLU A 25 -6.40 -2.90 -13.35
C GLU A 25 -5.96 -3.46 -11.99
N ALA A 26 -4.82 -4.15 -11.96
CA ALA A 26 -4.30 -4.71 -10.70
C ALA A 26 -3.85 -3.61 -9.74
N LEU A 27 -3.33 -2.49 -10.27
CA LEU A 27 -2.95 -1.31 -9.49
C LEU A 27 -4.17 -0.66 -8.82
N GLU A 28 -5.29 -0.51 -9.55
CA GLU A 28 -6.54 -0.03 -8.96
C GLU A 28 -7.12 -1.00 -7.92
N GLN A 29 -7.04 -2.32 -8.15
CA GLN A 29 -7.45 -3.30 -7.15
C GLN A 29 -6.62 -3.17 -5.86
N PHE A 30 -5.29 -3.05 -6.00
CA PHE A 30 -4.38 -2.82 -4.88
C PHE A 30 -4.75 -1.52 -4.15
N ARG A 31 -4.99 -0.44 -4.89
CA ARG A 31 -5.45 0.84 -4.32
C ARG A 31 -6.70 0.66 -3.50
N ILE A 32 -7.75 0.04 -4.05
CA ILE A 32 -9.02 -0.14 -3.34
C ILE A 32 -8.84 -0.98 -2.08
N ARG A 33 -8.01 -2.03 -2.15
CA ARG A 33 -7.79 -2.99 -1.06
C ARG A 33 -6.96 -2.44 0.09
N TYR A 34 -5.91 -1.66 -0.18
CA TYR A 34 -4.96 -1.18 0.85
C TYR A 34 -4.96 0.33 1.09
N VAL A 35 -5.17 1.16 0.06
CA VAL A 35 -5.09 2.63 0.18
C VAL A 35 -6.48 3.28 0.26
N GLY A 36 -7.49 2.64 -0.30
CA GLY A 36 -8.82 3.17 -0.51
C GLY A 36 -9.61 3.38 0.79
N SER A 37 -10.72 4.10 0.68
CA SER A 37 -11.55 4.47 1.83
C SER A 37 -12.23 3.29 2.55
N LYS A 38 -12.26 2.11 1.91
CA LYS A 38 -12.77 0.83 2.45
C LYS A 38 -11.68 -0.25 2.45
N ASN A 39 -10.44 0.15 2.71
CA ASN A 39 -9.32 -0.78 2.78
C ASN A 39 -9.40 -1.74 3.99
N VAL A 40 -8.55 -2.76 3.96
CA VAL A 40 -8.39 -3.72 5.07
C VAL A 40 -7.74 -3.10 6.31
N ILE A 41 -7.10 -1.93 6.18
CA ILE A 41 -6.36 -1.26 7.26
C ILE A 41 -7.30 -0.48 8.20
N LYS A 42 -8.37 0.13 7.68
CA LYS A 42 -9.36 0.87 8.47
C LYS A 42 -9.99 0.07 9.62
N PRO A 43 -10.53 -1.14 9.40
CA PRO A 43 -11.11 -1.90 10.50
C PRO A 43 -10.05 -2.32 11.53
N LEU A 44 -8.79 -2.54 11.13
CA LEU A 44 -7.68 -2.79 12.05
C LEU A 44 -7.40 -1.56 12.95
N PHE A 45 -7.57 -0.35 12.41
CA PHE A 45 -7.51 0.89 13.18
C PHE A 45 -8.62 0.95 14.23
N ASP A 46 -9.85 0.52 13.91
CA ASP A 46 -10.95 0.50 14.88
C ASP A 46 -10.71 -0.53 16.00
N GLU A 47 -10.03 -1.63 15.70
CA GLU A 47 -9.66 -2.65 16.70
C GLU A 47 -8.59 -2.18 17.70
N ILE A 48 -7.87 -1.08 17.44
CA ILE A 48 -6.87 -0.53 18.40
C ILE A 48 -7.48 -0.21 19.77
N LYS A 49 -8.78 0.13 19.80
CA LYS A 49 -9.50 0.42 21.05
C LYS A 49 -9.62 -0.81 21.95
N ASN A 50 -9.55 -2.01 21.36
CA ASN A 50 -9.60 -3.30 22.05
C ASN A 50 -8.20 -3.79 22.50
N VAL A 51 -7.12 -3.12 22.10
CA VAL A 51 -5.74 -3.45 22.46
C VAL A 51 -5.40 -2.91 23.86
N ALA A 52 -4.58 -3.62 24.63
CA ALA A 52 -4.09 -3.15 25.92
C ALA A 52 -3.25 -1.87 25.77
N ASN A 53 -3.31 -0.94 26.72
CA ASN A 53 -2.62 0.37 26.62
C ASN A 53 -1.11 0.26 26.34
N GLU A 54 -0.44 -0.75 26.89
CA GLU A 54 0.99 -1.03 26.66
C GLU A 54 1.29 -1.35 25.19
N GLN A 55 0.36 -2.03 24.52
CA GLN A 55 0.48 -2.48 23.14
C GLN A 55 -0.11 -1.47 22.13
N LYS A 56 -1.00 -0.56 22.55
CA LYS A 56 -1.59 0.46 21.67
C LYS A 56 -0.55 1.31 20.96
N ARG A 57 0.54 1.64 21.64
CA ARG A 57 1.63 2.44 21.05
C ARG A 57 2.30 1.67 19.91
N GLU A 58 2.67 0.42 20.13
CA GLU A 58 3.30 -0.42 19.11
C GLU A 58 2.32 -0.71 17.96
N PHE A 59 1.07 -1.03 18.27
CA PHE A 59 0.03 -1.30 17.27
C PHE A 59 -0.25 -0.09 16.39
N GLY A 60 -0.39 1.09 16.99
CA GLY A 60 -0.60 2.33 16.24
C GLY A 60 0.57 2.69 15.33
N GLN A 61 1.80 2.42 15.77
CA GLN A 61 2.98 2.56 14.91
C GLN A 61 2.95 1.56 13.75
N LEU A 62 2.67 0.29 14.04
CA LEU A 62 2.60 -0.78 13.05
C LEU A 62 1.55 -0.50 11.96
N ILE A 63 0.35 -0.05 12.35
CA ILE A 63 -0.71 0.28 11.38
C ILE A 63 -0.31 1.49 10.54
N ASN A 64 0.25 2.54 11.14
CA ASN A 64 0.73 3.70 10.39
C ASN A 64 1.82 3.31 9.39
N SER A 65 2.75 2.44 9.80
CA SER A 65 3.76 1.87 8.89
C SER A 65 3.12 1.06 7.76
N ALA A 66 2.11 0.23 8.05
CA ALA A 66 1.40 -0.53 7.02
C ALA A 66 0.69 0.39 6.00
N LYS A 67 0.05 1.46 6.49
CA LYS A 67 -0.60 2.45 5.63
C LYS A 67 0.43 3.18 4.75
N GLN A 68 1.52 3.65 5.34
CA GLN A 68 2.59 4.33 4.60
C GLN A 68 3.25 3.40 3.58
N ALA A 69 3.49 2.14 3.94
CA ALA A 69 4.04 1.14 3.03
C ALA A 69 3.10 0.88 1.84
N ALA A 70 1.78 0.76 2.08
CA ALA A 70 0.79 0.63 1.01
C ALA A 70 0.79 1.83 0.06
N GLU A 71 0.77 3.05 0.60
CA GLU A 71 0.77 4.29 -0.19
C GLU A 71 2.07 4.43 -1.01
N ALA A 72 3.22 4.18 -0.38
CA ALA A 72 4.52 4.24 -1.04
C ALA A 72 4.64 3.19 -2.15
N LYS A 73 4.22 1.95 -1.89
CA LYS A 73 4.22 0.86 -2.87
C LYS A 73 3.30 1.18 -4.04
N PHE A 74 2.08 1.64 -3.78
CA PHE A 74 1.14 2.05 -4.82
C PHE A 74 1.70 3.16 -5.71
N ASN A 75 2.27 4.22 -5.10
CA ASN A 75 2.87 5.32 -5.85
C ASN A 75 4.06 4.84 -6.70
N ALA A 76 4.93 4.01 -6.14
CA ALA A 76 6.07 3.45 -6.88
C ALA A 76 5.63 2.59 -8.06
N LEU A 77 4.61 1.75 -7.88
CA LEU A 77 4.05 0.91 -8.96
C LEU A 77 3.34 1.75 -10.02
N LYS A 78 2.61 2.79 -9.60
CA LYS A 78 1.98 3.75 -10.50
C LYS A 78 3.02 4.46 -11.37
N GLU A 79 4.07 5.01 -10.76
CA GLU A 79 5.18 5.64 -11.47
C GLU A 79 5.89 4.66 -12.40
N GLN A 80 6.08 3.41 -11.95
CA GLN A 80 6.72 2.38 -12.77
C GLN A 80 5.87 2.02 -14.00
N LEU A 81 4.54 1.92 -13.85
CA LEU A 81 3.62 1.65 -14.95
C LEU A 81 3.52 2.84 -15.93
N GLU A 82 3.50 4.07 -15.42
CA GLU A 82 3.55 5.28 -16.24
C GLU A 82 4.89 5.39 -16.98
N SER A 83 6.01 5.12 -16.30
CA SER A 83 7.35 5.15 -16.88
C SER A 83 7.58 4.07 -17.95
N VAL A 84 7.01 2.87 -17.80
CA VAL A 84 7.08 1.82 -18.84
C VAL A 84 6.28 2.24 -20.08
N ALA A 85 5.14 2.91 -19.91
CA ALA A 85 4.37 3.46 -21.02
C ALA A 85 5.14 4.57 -21.74
N ASP A 86 5.81 5.46 -20.99
CA ASP A 86 6.66 6.51 -21.55
C ASP A 86 7.93 5.96 -22.22
N ALA A 87 8.57 4.92 -21.67
CA ALA A 87 9.79 4.34 -22.26
C ALA A 87 9.53 3.65 -23.61
N GLY A 88 8.32 3.10 -23.81
CA GLY A 88 7.87 2.59 -25.11
C GLY A 88 7.62 3.69 -26.15
N LEU A 89 7.29 4.91 -25.69
CA LEU A 89 7.09 6.11 -26.52
C LEU A 89 8.38 6.94 -26.70
N ALA A 90 9.33 6.87 -25.77
CA ALA A 90 10.60 7.60 -25.78
C ALA A 90 11.59 7.10 -26.86
N GLY A 91 11.35 5.91 -27.43
CA GLY A 91 11.99 5.49 -28.68
C GLY A 91 11.43 6.16 -29.94
N SER A 92 10.37 6.96 -29.82
CA SER A 92 9.63 7.59 -30.93
C SER A 92 9.27 9.07 -30.74
N LEU A 93 9.66 9.69 -29.62
CA LEU A 93 9.41 11.10 -29.34
C LEU A 93 10.73 11.85 -29.13
N ASP A 94 11.48 11.99 -30.23
CA ASP A 94 12.26 13.21 -30.45
C ASP A 94 11.25 14.35 -30.66
N LEU A 95 11.09 15.19 -29.64
CA LEU A 95 10.62 16.56 -29.79
C LEU A 95 11.47 17.44 -28.89
N THR A 96 12.61 17.83 -29.44
CA THR A 96 13.24 19.14 -29.23
C THR A 96 12.26 20.19 -28.69
N ALA A 97 12.59 20.78 -27.54
CA ALA A 97 12.30 22.17 -27.29
C ALA A 97 13.56 22.84 -26.68
N PRO A 98 14.01 23.98 -27.26
CA PRO A 98 15.28 24.66 -26.95
C PRO A 98 15.31 25.38 -25.60
#